data_AF-W2XE50-F1
#
_entry.id   AF-W2XE50-F1
#
_cell.length_a   1.000
_cell.length_b   1.000
_cell.length_c   1.000
_cell.angle_alpha   90.00
_cell.angle_beta   90.00
_cell.angle_gamma   90.00
#
_symmetry.space_group_name_H-M   'P 1'
#
loop_
_entity.id
_entity.type
_entity.pdbx_description
1 polymer ?
#
loop_
_entity_poly.entity_id
_entity_poly.type
_entity_poly.pdbx_seq_one_letter_code
_entity_poly.pdbx_strand_id
1 'polypeptide(L)'
;MPRPLAWNTLTPSMPRSDADMLLDTLKAFSIAWSDVGQCNVCADAAPHAMRTQLLRCRCDACSAAAPATPCPWRGRVRACQEHDVVAIDELYLHVTHVRSLTRPRLTPSMKELARDWAAQGLRPARIWRALIQRFGLDEETAPPLSAVQRFVYHHVTTTLGGSDRMGAIRLKLRKTGFTNREEDNAAFTFTWRTDRDGRPMVGNGSDARRFVVGVTTKKLLRQADRDPDSLFCTWMPHNTSSRRLATQLL
;
A
#
# COMPACT_ATOMS: atom_id res chain seq x y z
N MET A 1 38.21 25.64 -19.54
CA MET A 1 37.93 24.40 -18.78
C MET A 1 37.36 24.81 -17.43
N PRO A 2 36.08 24.54 -17.10
CA PRO A 2 35.59 24.78 -15.75
C PRO A 2 36.44 23.96 -14.77
N ARG A 3 36.86 24.57 -13.66
CA ARG A 3 37.65 23.88 -12.64
C ARG A 3 36.87 22.66 -12.13
N PRO A 4 37.49 21.47 -12.01
CA PRO A 4 36.86 20.34 -11.36
C PRO A 4 36.47 20.75 -9.95
N LEU A 5 35.19 20.60 -9.62
CA LEU A 5 34.73 20.81 -8.25
C LEU A 5 35.36 19.72 -7.39
N ALA A 6 36.02 20.10 -6.29
CA ALA A 6 36.64 19.17 -5.36
C ALA A 6 35.56 18.56 -4.46
N TRP A 7 35.01 17.42 -4.89
CA TRP A 7 34.04 16.65 -4.13
C TRP A 7 34.71 15.94 -2.96
N ASN A 8 34.11 16.03 -1.78
CA ASN A 8 34.52 15.27 -0.61
C ASN A 8 33.80 13.93 -0.62
N THR A 9 34.56 12.83 -0.76
CA THR A 9 34.00 11.48 -0.71
C THR A 9 33.58 11.14 0.71
N LEU A 10 32.28 10.94 0.94
CA LEU A 10 31.77 10.40 2.21
C LEU A 10 31.99 8.89 2.27
N THR A 11 31.71 8.21 1.15
CA THR A 11 31.94 6.78 0.97
C THR A 11 32.25 6.48 -0.50
N PRO A 12 33.37 5.79 -0.80
CA PRO A 12 33.76 5.50 -2.17
C PRO A 12 32.97 4.35 -2.79
N SER A 13 32.50 3.39 -1.98
CA SER A 13 31.69 2.25 -2.40
C SER A 13 31.12 1.56 -1.17
N MET A 14 29.80 1.42 -1.10
CA MET A 14 29.11 0.69 -0.03
C MET A 14 27.82 0.03 -0.54
N PRO A 15 27.29 -1.00 0.15
CA PRO A 15 26.00 -1.60 -0.17
C PRO A 15 24.87 -0.57 -0.20
N ARG A 16 23.86 -0.79 -1.04
CA ARG A 16 22.77 0.19 -1.19
C ARG A 16 21.96 0.37 0.08
N SER A 17 21.77 -0.71 0.84
CA SER A 17 21.12 -0.64 2.17
C SER A 17 21.79 0.36 3.09
N ASP A 18 23.12 0.34 3.12
CA ASP A 18 23.91 1.15 4.03
C ASP A 18 24.02 2.58 3.52
N ALA A 19 24.06 2.75 2.19
CA ALA A 19 23.94 4.05 1.55
C ALA A 19 22.60 4.71 1.85
N ASP A 20 21.50 3.97 1.79
CA ASP A 20 20.16 4.48 2.13
C ASP A 20 20.10 4.92 3.61
N MET A 21 20.70 4.15 4.52
CA MET A 21 20.85 4.55 5.93
C MET A 21 21.65 5.85 6.06
N LEU A 22 22.79 5.98 5.37
CA LEU A 22 23.60 7.20 5.39
C LEU A 22 22.81 8.40 4.84
N LEU A 23 22.08 8.22 3.74
CA LEU A 23 21.24 9.26 3.14
C LEU A 23 20.12 9.71 4.10
N ASP A 24 19.53 8.79 4.86
CA ASP A 24 18.54 9.11 5.90
C ASP A 24 19.17 9.95 7.04
N THR A 25 20.48 9.83 7.28
CA THR A 25 21.19 10.69 8.25
C THR A 25 21.51 12.09 7.71
N LEU A 26 21.32 12.39 6.43
CA LEU A 26 21.53 13.73 5.89
C LEU A 26 20.37 14.68 6.23
N LYS A 27 20.56 15.98 6.03
CA LYS A 27 19.46 16.95 6.09
C LYS A 27 18.51 16.72 4.93
N ALA A 28 17.25 17.13 5.09
CA ALA A 28 16.26 17.04 4.02
C ALA A 28 16.82 17.58 2.70
N PHE A 29 16.73 16.77 1.65
CA PHE A 29 17.25 17.08 0.32
C PHE A 29 16.25 16.71 -0.78
N SER A 30 16.50 17.22 -1.98
CA SER A 30 15.80 16.86 -3.22
C SER A 30 16.79 16.54 -4.32
N ILE A 31 16.44 15.62 -5.21
CA ILE A 31 17.21 15.32 -6.41
C ILE A 31 17.02 16.47 -7.40
N ALA A 32 18.09 17.20 -7.68
CA ALA A 32 18.08 18.32 -8.62
C ALA A 32 18.30 17.87 -10.06
N TRP A 33 19.09 16.81 -10.25
CA TRP A 33 19.42 16.26 -11.55
C TRP A 33 19.80 14.77 -11.40
N SER A 34 19.53 13.99 -12.45
CA SER A 34 19.86 12.58 -12.52
C SER A 34 20.31 12.25 -13.94
N ASP A 35 21.39 11.51 -14.06
CA ASP A 35 21.98 11.12 -15.34
C ASP A 35 22.56 9.70 -15.27
N VAL A 36 22.81 9.10 -16.43
CA VAL A 36 23.38 7.76 -16.56
C VAL A 36 24.67 7.85 -17.37
N GLY A 37 25.75 7.29 -16.83
CA GLY A 37 27.05 7.25 -17.49
C GLY A 37 27.73 5.91 -17.28
N GLN A 38 28.94 5.77 -17.81
CA GLN A 38 29.75 4.58 -17.59
C GLN A 38 30.10 4.42 -16.10
N CYS A 39 29.98 3.21 -15.57
CA CYS A 39 30.23 2.93 -14.17
C CYS A 39 31.71 3.09 -13.81
N ASN A 40 31.96 3.74 -12.67
CA ASN A 40 33.27 3.81 -12.02
C ASN A 40 33.21 3.58 -10.50
N VAL A 41 32.12 2.96 -10.02
CA VAL A 41 31.85 2.77 -8.58
C VAL A 41 32.21 1.35 -8.12
N CYS A 42 31.96 0.34 -8.94
CA CYS A 42 32.37 -1.04 -8.65
C CYS A 42 33.69 -1.40 -9.35
N ALA A 43 34.27 -2.53 -8.94
CA ALA A 43 35.49 -3.09 -9.53
C ALA A 43 35.26 -3.97 -10.77
N ASP A 44 34.01 -4.13 -11.22
CA ASP A 44 33.71 -4.91 -12.42
C ASP A 44 34.29 -4.25 -13.68
N ALA A 45 35.04 -5.03 -14.45
CA ALA A 45 35.71 -4.61 -15.66
C ALA A 45 34.76 -4.59 -16.88
N ALA A 46 33.61 -5.28 -16.80
CA ALA A 46 32.63 -5.26 -17.88
C ALA A 46 32.01 -3.86 -18.02
N PRO A 47 31.83 -3.33 -19.25
CA PRO A 47 31.23 -2.03 -19.45
C PRO A 47 29.74 -2.07 -19.09
N HIS A 48 29.38 -1.35 -18.04
CA HIS A 48 28.00 -1.18 -17.59
C HIS A 48 27.76 0.25 -17.10
N ALA A 49 26.51 0.55 -16.79
CA ALA A 49 26.07 1.89 -16.45
C ALA A 49 26.04 2.15 -14.94
N MET A 50 26.31 3.39 -14.55
CA MET A 50 25.99 3.94 -13.23
C MET A 50 25.03 5.12 -13.37
N ARG A 51 24.15 5.28 -12.39
CA ARG A 51 23.28 6.45 -12.26
C ARG A 51 23.92 7.45 -11.30
N THR A 52 24.11 8.68 -11.78
CA THR A 52 24.57 9.81 -10.96
C THR A 52 23.40 10.72 -10.63
N GLN A 53 23.18 10.99 -9.35
CA GLN A 53 22.13 11.89 -8.87
C GLN A 53 22.76 13.03 -8.08
N LEU A 54 22.45 14.27 -8.48
CA LEU A 54 22.87 15.47 -7.78
C LEU A 54 21.78 15.92 -6.82
N LEU A 55 22.12 16.03 -5.54
CA LEU A 55 21.24 16.42 -4.46
C LEU A 55 21.40 17.91 -4.14
N ARG A 56 20.29 18.56 -3.81
CA ARG A 56 20.25 19.92 -3.26
C ARG A 56 19.57 19.90 -1.90
N CYS A 57 20.06 20.74 -1.00
CA CYS A 57 19.45 20.92 0.31
C CYS A 57 18.04 21.51 0.19
N ARG A 58 17.11 20.94 0.96
CA ARG A 58 15.72 21.38 1.15
C ARG A 58 15.40 21.47 2.65
N CYS A 59 16.40 21.80 3.46
CA CYS A 59 16.26 21.85 4.91
C CYS A 59 15.64 23.19 5.32
N ASP A 60 14.55 23.15 6.10
CA ASP A 60 13.84 24.38 6.50
C ASP A 60 14.72 25.27 7.37
N ALA A 61 15.57 24.67 8.22
CA ALA A 61 16.54 25.42 9.03
C ALA A 61 17.55 26.20 8.14
N CYS A 62 17.94 25.62 7.00
CA CYS A 62 18.85 26.24 6.04
C CYS A 62 18.15 27.37 5.30
N SER A 63 16.88 27.16 4.93
CA SER A 63 16.04 28.17 4.31
C SER A 63 15.73 29.34 5.25
N ALA A 64 15.57 29.08 6.55
CA ALA A 64 15.35 30.10 7.57
C ALA A 64 16.63 30.89 7.87
N ALA A 65 17.79 30.22 7.91
CA ALA A 65 19.08 30.87 8.17
C ALA A 65 19.52 31.79 7.01
N ALA A 66 19.19 31.44 5.76
CA ALA A 66 19.44 32.30 4.60
C ALA A 66 18.22 32.30 3.65
N PRO A 67 17.22 33.17 3.89
CA PRO A 67 15.99 33.20 3.08
C PRO A 67 16.21 33.69 1.65
N ALA A 68 17.21 34.56 1.45
CA ALA A 68 17.47 35.20 0.17
C ALA A 68 18.35 34.38 -0.78
N THR A 69 19.03 33.32 -0.29
CA THR A 69 19.98 32.54 -1.08
C THR A 69 19.79 31.03 -0.87
N PRO A 70 19.83 30.22 -1.95
CA PRO A 70 19.78 28.78 -1.81
C PRO A 70 20.99 28.25 -1.03
N CYS A 71 20.76 27.25 -0.17
CA CYS A 71 21.83 26.58 0.55
C CYS A 71 22.93 26.08 -0.42
N PRO A 72 24.23 26.35 -0.16
CA PRO A 72 25.30 26.03 -1.11
C PRO A 72 25.63 24.53 -1.13
N TRP A 73 25.34 23.79 -0.07
CA TRP A 73 25.53 22.33 0.01
C TRP A 73 24.97 21.58 -1.22
N ARG A 74 25.77 20.63 -1.73
CA ARG A 74 25.39 19.68 -2.77
C ARG A 74 25.82 18.28 -2.32
N GLY A 75 24.95 17.30 -2.54
CA GLY A 75 25.30 15.89 -2.44
C GLY A 75 25.39 15.27 -3.82
N ARG A 76 26.16 14.20 -3.98
CA ARG A 76 26.21 13.40 -5.20
C ARG A 76 26.15 11.93 -4.83
N VAL A 77 25.19 11.23 -5.42
CA VAL A 77 25.02 9.78 -5.25
C VAL A 77 25.31 9.12 -6.58
N ARG A 78 26.23 8.17 -6.61
CA ARG A 78 26.54 7.36 -7.80
C ARG A 78 26.24 5.90 -7.49
N ALA A 79 25.21 5.35 -8.11
CA ALA A 79 24.77 3.98 -7.91
C ALA A 79 25.07 3.14 -9.15
N CYS A 80 25.73 1.99 -8.98
CA CYS A 80 25.86 1.02 -10.06
C CYS A 80 24.48 0.46 -10.43
N GLN A 81 24.24 0.21 -11.72
CA GLN A 81 22.97 -0.35 -12.20
C GLN A 81 22.94 -1.89 -12.21
N GLU A 82 24.08 -2.55 -12.10
CA GLU A 82 24.20 -4.02 -12.11
C GLU A 82 24.55 -4.58 -10.74
N HIS A 83 25.43 -3.89 -10.01
CA HIS A 83 25.89 -4.29 -8.68
C HIS A 83 25.23 -3.42 -7.60
N ASP A 84 25.00 -3.99 -6.42
CA ASP A 84 24.39 -3.27 -5.29
C ASP A 84 25.41 -2.38 -4.56
N VAL A 85 26.11 -1.52 -5.29
CA VAL A 85 27.10 -0.61 -4.74
C VAL A 85 26.82 0.84 -5.08
N VAL A 86 27.06 1.71 -4.10
CA VAL A 86 26.78 3.14 -4.16
C VAL A 86 27.96 3.92 -3.58
N ALA A 87 28.36 5.00 -4.26
CA ALA A 87 29.27 6.01 -3.75
C ALA A 87 28.50 7.29 -3.41
N ILE A 88 28.86 7.95 -2.31
CA ILE A 88 28.26 9.21 -1.89
C ILE A 88 29.37 10.23 -1.66
N ASP A 89 29.22 11.39 -2.30
CA ASP A 89 30.10 12.54 -2.14
C ASP A 89 29.29 13.76 -1.72
N GLU A 90 29.95 14.73 -1.09
CA GLU A 90 29.38 16.03 -0.78
C GLU A 90 30.29 17.18 -1.24
N LEU A 91 29.69 18.35 -1.41
CA LEU A 91 30.37 19.57 -1.82
C LEU A 91 29.74 20.75 -1.09
N TYR A 92 30.60 21.61 -0.52
CA TYR A 92 30.25 22.73 0.34
C TYR A 92 29.53 22.32 1.64
N LEU A 93 29.46 23.25 2.58
CA LEU A 93 28.75 23.07 3.83
C LEU A 93 27.29 23.57 3.72
N HIS A 94 26.44 23.09 4.62
CA HIS A 94 25.13 23.72 4.82
C HIS A 94 25.30 25.11 5.44
N VAL A 95 24.34 26.00 5.17
CA VAL A 95 24.30 27.36 5.78
C VAL A 95 24.28 27.32 7.31
N THR A 96 23.62 26.31 7.87
CA THR A 96 23.54 26.09 9.31
C THR A 96 23.80 24.62 9.61
N HIS A 97 24.31 24.32 10.79
CA HIS A 97 24.42 22.96 11.33
C HIS A 97 23.10 22.46 11.91
N VAL A 98 22.18 23.35 12.30
CA VAL A 98 20.87 23.00 12.89
C VAL A 98 20.06 22.13 11.92
N ARG A 99 19.64 20.94 12.38
CA ARG A 99 18.72 20.09 11.62
C ARG A 99 17.31 20.58 11.92
N SER A 100 16.53 20.85 10.87
CA SER A 100 15.08 21.00 11.05
C SER A 100 14.52 19.72 11.65
N LEU A 101 13.48 19.81 12.49
CA LEU A 101 12.68 18.65 12.87
C LEU A 101 12.20 17.97 11.59
N THR A 102 12.83 16.86 11.24
CA THR A 102 12.47 16.12 10.03
C THR A 102 11.06 15.61 10.26
N ARG A 103 10.10 16.07 9.46
CA ARG A 103 8.73 15.57 9.54
C ARG A 103 8.78 14.04 9.60
N PRO A 104 8.20 13.40 10.62
CA PRO A 104 8.33 11.97 10.80
C PRO A 104 7.90 11.20 9.56
N ARG A 105 8.77 10.31 9.10
CA ARG A 105 8.55 9.49 7.92
C ARG A 105 8.39 8.03 8.34
N LEU A 106 7.65 7.28 7.53
CA LEU A 106 7.67 5.83 7.61
C LEU A 106 9.08 5.32 7.29
N THR A 107 9.75 4.77 8.29
CA THR A 107 11.04 4.09 8.12
C THR A 107 10.88 2.84 7.25
N PRO A 108 11.97 2.28 6.68
CA PRO A 108 11.90 1.03 5.92
C PRO A 108 11.20 -0.10 6.70
N SER A 109 11.53 -0.29 7.98
CA SER A 109 10.91 -1.31 8.84
C SER A 109 9.43 -1.05 9.10
N MET A 110 9.02 0.22 9.29
CA MET A 110 7.60 0.56 9.42
C MET A 110 6.83 0.27 8.13
N LYS A 111 7.44 0.51 6.96
CA LYS A 111 6.82 0.23 5.66
C LYS A 111 6.60 -1.27 5.47
N GLU A 112 7.55 -2.10 5.86
CA GLU A 112 7.44 -3.56 5.76
C GLU A 112 6.25 -4.08 6.57
N LEU A 113 6.18 -3.76 7.87
CA LEU A 113 5.04 -4.14 8.71
C LEU A 113 3.71 -3.55 8.21
N ALA A 114 3.72 -2.31 7.71
CA ALA A 114 2.54 -1.70 7.14
C ALA A 114 2.04 -2.44 5.88
N ARG A 115 2.93 -3.03 5.06
CA ARG A 115 2.55 -3.89 3.93
C ARG A 115 1.93 -5.19 4.44
N ASP A 116 2.55 -5.86 5.41
CA ASP A 116 2.03 -7.12 5.95
C ASP A 116 0.63 -6.94 6.56
N TRP A 117 0.44 -5.89 7.36
CA TRP A 117 -0.86 -5.57 7.93
C TRP A 117 -1.87 -5.12 6.89
N ALA A 118 -1.45 -4.42 5.83
CA ALA A 118 -2.31 -4.09 4.71
C ALA A 118 -2.75 -5.35 3.94
N ALA A 119 -1.86 -6.33 3.74
CA ALA A 119 -2.18 -7.62 3.13
C ALA A 119 -3.20 -8.42 3.95
N GLN A 120 -3.15 -8.30 5.28
CA GLN A 120 -4.16 -8.86 6.20
C GLN A 120 -5.50 -8.09 6.17
N GLY A 121 -5.59 -6.97 5.45
CA GLY A 121 -6.80 -6.17 5.33
C GLY A 121 -7.06 -5.20 6.48
N LEU A 122 -6.04 -4.89 7.30
CA LEU A 122 -6.18 -3.91 8.36
C LEU A 122 -6.41 -2.50 7.79
N ARG A 123 -7.29 -1.73 8.43
CA ARG A 123 -7.54 -0.33 8.04
C ARG A 123 -6.32 0.54 8.33
N PRO A 124 -6.00 1.55 7.49
CA PRO A 124 -4.83 2.42 7.70
C PRO A 124 -4.76 3.07 9.08
N ALA A 125 -5.89 3.44 9.68
CA ALA A 125 -5.92 4.00 11.04
C ALA A 125 -5.52 2.98 12.12
N ARG A 126 -5.84 1.69 11.93
CA ARG A 126 -5.39 0.62 12.83
C ARG A 126 -3.90 0.33 12.64
N ILE A 127 -3.44 0.29 11.39
CA ILE A 127 -2.02 0.15 11.04
C ILE A 127 -1.21 1.26 11.72
N TRP A 128 -1.65 2.52 11.62
CA TRP A 128 -0.98 3.65 12.24
C TRP A 128 -0.86 3.53 13.77
N ARG A 129 -1.94 3.18 14.48
CA ARG A 129 -1.89 2.95 15.94
C ARG A 129 -0.96 1.80 16.32
N ALA A 130 -0.97 0.72 15.55
CA ALA A 130 -0.10 -0.42 15.77
C ALA A 130 1.39 -0.06 15.54
N LEU A 131 1.68 0.80 14.56
CA LEU A 131 3.04 1.34 14.36
C LEU A 131 3.50 2.16 15.57
N ILE A 132 2.65 3.07 16.06
CA ILE A 132 2.98 3.88 17.25
C ILE A 132 3.31 2.98 18.45
N GLN A 133 2.46 2.00 18.74
CA GLN A 133 2.67 1.09 19.86
C GLN A 133 3.91 0.22 19.69
N ARG A 134 4.13 -0.33 18.49
CA ARG A 134 5.21 -1.29 18.24
C ARG A 134 6.59 -0.65 18.20
N PHE A 135 6.66 0.60 17.74
CA PHE A 135 7.92 1.36 17.66
C PHE A 135 8.08 2.35 18.82
N GLY A 136 7.14 2.40 19.78
CA GLY A 136 7.21 3.30 20.93
C GLY A 136 7.28 4.78 20.52
N LEU A 137 6.54 5.18 19.48
CA LEU A 137 6.63 6.53 18.92
C LEU A 137 5.83 7.53 19.76
N ASP A 138 6.39 8.72 19.94
CA ASP A 138 5.71 9.87 20.54
C ASP A 138 5.05 10.76 19.46
N GLU A 139 4.39 11.83 19.87
CA GLU A 139 3.69 12.75 18.95
C GLU A 139 4.64 13.45 17.96
N GLU A 140 5.90 13.66 18.34
CA GLU A 140 6.91 14.34 17.52
C GLU A 140 7.63 13.40 16.54
N THR A 141 7.67 12.10 16.83
CA THR A 141 8.36 11.06 16.03
C THR A 141 7.40 10.14 15.27
N ALA A 142 6.09 10.21 15.55
CA ALA A 142 5.10 9.41 14.86
C ALA A 142 4.87 9.91 13.42
N PRO A 143 4.95 9.04 12.40
CA PRO A 143 4.58 9.41 11.03
C PRO A 143 3.12 9.87 11.03
N PRO A 144 2.76 10.95 10.31
CA PRO A 144 1.38 11.41 10.28
C PRO A 144 0.48 10.34 9.66
N LEU A 145 -0.75 10.22 10.17
CA LEU A 145 -1.74 9.25 9.68
C LEU A 145 -1.92 9.33 8.16
N SER A 146 -1.90 10.54 7.60
CA SER A 146 -2.03 10.77 6.16
C SER A 146 -0.89 10.16 5.33
N ALA A 147 0.32 10.05 5.88
CA ALA A 147 1.43 9.37 5.22
C ALA A 147 1.20 7.85 5.19
N VAL A 148 0.72 7.26 6.29
CA VAL A 148 0.36 5.84 6.35
C VAL A 148 -0.80 5.51 5.42
N GLN A 149 -1.84 6.34 5.41
CA GLN A 149 -2.98 6.20 4.50
C GLN A 149 -2.54 6.18 3.05
N ARG A 150 -1.72 7.16 2.63
CA ARG A 150 -1.23 7.24 1.25
C ARG A 150 -0.40 6.02 0.86
N PHE A 151 0.51 5.59 1.74
CA PHE A 151 1.37 4.44 1.52
C PHE A 151 0.56 3.14 1.40
N VAL A 152 -0.33 2.87 2.36
CA VAL A 152 -1.16 1.66 2.38
C VAL A 152 -2.11 1.64 1.19
N TYR A 153 -2.76 2.75 0.88
CA TYR A 153 -3.67 2.82 -0.26
C TYR A 153 -2.94 2.48 -1.56
N HIS A 154 -1.80 3.14 -1.81
CA HIS A 154 -0.97 2.84 -2.97
C HIS A 154 -0.64 1.34 -3.02
N HIS A 155 -0.06 0.78 -1.95
CA HIS A 155 0.34 -0.63 -1.91
C HIS A 155 -0.84 -1.58 -2.18
N VAL A 156 -1.99 -1.37 -1.54
CA VAL A 156 -3.20 -2.18 -1.77
C VAL A 156 -3.65 -2.07 -3.21
N THR A 157 -3.69 -0.86 -3.78
CA THR A 157 -4.13 -0.66 -5.16
C THR A 157 -3.19 -1.26 -6.20
N THR A 158 -1.87 -1.11 -6.02
CA THR A 158 -0.87 -1.51 -7.03
C THR A 158 -0.43 -2.96 -6.90
N THR A 159 -0.40 -3.49 -5.68
CA THR A 159 0.22 -4.79 -5.38
C THR A 159 -0.81 -5.83 -4.99
N LEU A 160 -1.90 -5.43 -4.33
CA LEU A 160 -2.96 -6.34 -3.89
C LEU A 160 -4.21 -6.27 -4.78
N GLY A 161 -4.10 -5.65 -5.95
CA GLY A 161 -5.16 -5.65 -6.96
C GLY A 161 -6.42 -4.94 -6.49
N GLY A 162 -6.35 -3.66 -6.13
CA GLY A 162 -7.45 -2.87 -5.56
C GLY A 162 -8.79 -2.81 -6.34
N SER A 163 -8.95 -3.56 -7.42
CA SER A 163 -10.20 -3.76 -8.17
C SER A 163 -10.55 -5.22 -8.48
N ASP A 164 -9.67 -6.18 -8.24
CA ASP A 164 -9.85 -7.57 -8.70
C ASP A 164 -10.62 -8.45 -7.69
N ARG A 165 -10.52 -8.19 -6.38
CA ARG A 165 -11.19 -9.02 -5.37
C ARG A 165 -12.70 -8.98 -5.50
N MET A 166 -13.27 -7.79 -5.72
CA MET A 166 -14.70 -7.65 -5.98
C MET A 166 -15.09 -8.19 -7.35
N GLY A 167 -14.22 -8.07 -8.36
CA GLY A 167 -14.42 -8.69 -9.66
C GLY A 167 -14.44 -10.23 -9.58
N ALA A 168 -13.51 -10.82 -8.86
CA ALA A 168 -13.39 -12.25 -8.61
C ALA A 168 -14.56 -12.78 -7.76
N ILE A 169 -14.97 -12.04 -6.73
CA ILE A 169 -16.18 -12.37 -5.95
C ILE A 169 -17.42 -12.31 -6.85
N ARG A 170 -17.57 -11.27 -7.68
CA ARG A 170 -18.69 -11.19 -8.64
C ARG A 170 -18.68 -12.33 -9.65
N LEU A 171 -17.51 -12.69 -10.17
CA LEU A 171 -17.37 -13.79 -11.11
C LEU A 171 -17.72 -15.13 -10.45
N LYS A 172 -17.25 -15.36 -9.22
CA LYS A 172 -17.57 -16.56 -8.44
C LYS A 172 -19.05 -16.64 -8.13
N LEU A 173 -19.66 -15.54 -7.69
CA LEU A 173 -21.12 -15.45 -7.43
C LEU A 173 -21.97 -15.68 -8.67
N ARG A 174 -21.53 -15.19 -9.84
CA ARG A 174 -22.19 -15.51 -11.11
C ARG A 174 -22.05 -16.98 -11.47
N LYS A 175 -20.89 -17.58 -11.23
CA LYS A 175 -20.62 -19.01 -11.50
C LYS A 175 -21.40 -19.95 -10.59
N THR A 176 -21.58 -19.55 -9.32
CA THR A 176 -22.30 -20.33 -8.30
C THR A 176 -23.75 -19.87 -8.12
N GLY A 177 -24.25 -19.00 -9.01
CA GLY A 177 -25.63 -18.52 -8.98
C GLY A 177 -26.60 -19.66 -9.24
N PHE A 178 -27.81 -19.58 -8.69
CA PHE A 178 -28.85 -20.56 -8.96
C PHE A 178 -29.19 -20.63 -10.46
N THR A 179 -29.14 -21.83 -11.04
CA THR A 179 -29.45 -22.11 -12.45
C THR A 179 -30.61 -23.09 -12.63
N ASN A 180 -31.26 -23.48 -11.52
CA ASN A 180 -32.28 -24.53 -11.42
C ASN A 180 -31.80 -25.96 -11.76
N ARG A 181 -30.55 -26.11 -12.21
CA ARG A 181 -29.96 -27.40 -12.61
C ARG A 181 -29.14 -28.06 -11.50
N GLU A 182 -29.02 -27.41 -10.35
CA GLU A 182 -28.26 -27.91 -9.21
C GLU A 182 -28.94 -29.14 -8.58
N GLU A 183 -28.14 -30.07 -8.07
CA GLU A 183 -28.61 -31.20 -7.28
C GLU A 183 -29.17 -30.76 -5.92
N ASP A 184 -29.94 -31.62 -5.24
CA ASP A 184 -30.69 -31.24 -4.04
C ASP A 184 -29.82 -30.76 -2.87
N ASN A 185 -28.62 -31.32 -2.72
CA ASN A 185 -27.65 -30.95 -1.69
C ASN A 185 -26.57 -29.98 -2.19
N ALA A 186 -26.56 -29.64 -3.49
CA ALA A 186 -25.55 -28.75 -4.03
C ALA A 186 -25.82 -27.32 -3.56
N ALA A 187 -24.78 -26.70 -3.00
CA ALA A 187 -24.86 -25.33 -2.54
C ALA A 187 -24.83 -24.35 -3.72
N PHE A 188 -25.73 -23.38 -3.69
CA PHE A 188 -25.77 -22.29 -4.64
C PHE A 188 -25.94 -20.96 -3.93
N THR A 189 -25.63 -19.89 -4.65
CA THR A 189 -25.70 -18.52 -4.16
C THR A 189 -26.88 -17.78 -4.76
N PHE A 190 -27.52 -16.94 -3.97
CA PHE A 190 -28.59 -16.04 -4.41
C PHE A 190 -28.38 -14.65 -3.83
N THR A 191 -28.94 -13.64 -4.47
CA THR A 191 -28.81 -12.24 -4.05
C THR A 191 -30.17 -11.58 -3.97
N TRP A 192 -30.26 -10.47 -3.23
CA TRP A 192 -31.50 -9.71 -3.07
C TRP A 192 -32.07 -9.17 -4.39
N ARG A 193 -31.22 -8.90 -5.38
CA ARG A 193 -31.61 -8.50 -6.74
C ARG A 193 -31.01 -9.46 -7.75
N THR A 194 -31.76 -9.75 -8.80
CA THR A 194 -31.30 -10.46 -9.99
C THR A 194 -31.37 -9.54 -11.21
N ASP A 195 -30.59 -9.87 -12.23
CA ASP A 195 -30.70 -9.21 -13.53
C ASP A 195 -31.86 -9.77 -14.36
N ARG A 196 -32.03 -9.23 -15.57
CA ARG A 196 -33.09 -9.67 -16.49
C ARG A 196 -32.97 -11.14 -16.87
N ASP A 197 -31.79 -11.74 -16.71
CA ASP A 197 -31.51 -13.14 -17.01
C ASP A 197 -31.57 -14.03 -15.75
N GLY A 198 -32.06 -13.49 -14.63
CA GLY A 198 -32.17 -14.21 -13.36
C GLY A 198 -30.84 -14.37 -12.61
N ARG A 199 -29.74 -13.76 -13.10
CA ARG A 199 -28.42 -13.91 -12.47
C ARG A 199 -28.27 -13.00 -11.25
N PRO A 200 -27.54 -13.44 -10.23
CA PRO A 200 -27.38 -12.66 -9.01
C PRO A 200 -26.65 -11.33 -9.25
N MET A 201 -27.31 -10.21 -8.89
CA MET A 201 -26.72 -8.89 -8.88
C MET A 201 -26.10 -8.56 -7.52
N VAL A 202 -24.83 -8.16 -7.57
CA VAL A 202 -24.02 -7.91 -6.38
C VAL A 202 -23.77 -6.40 -6.23
N GLY A 203 -24.26 -5.84 -5.12
CA GLY A 203 -24.05 -4.43 -4.77
C GLY A 203 -22.57 -4.08 -4.52
N ASN A 204 -22.27 -2.80 -4.33
CA ASN A 204 -20.92 -2.34 -3.96
C ASN A 204 -20.77 -2.10 -2.44
N GLY A 205 -21.80 -2.43 -1.65
CA GLY A 205 -21.79 -2.25 -0.20
C GLY A 205 -22.24 -0.85 0.27
N SER A 206 -22.65 0.04 -0.65
CA SER A 206 -23.31 1.30 -0.29
C SER A 206 -24.76 1.07 0.15
N ASP A 207 -25.35 2.02 0.87
CA ASP A 207 -26.76 1.95 1.28
C ASP A 207 -27.71 1.85 0.08
N ALA A 208 -27.37 2.51 -1.03
CA ALA A 208 -28.12 2.44 -2.29
C ALA A 208 -27.92 1.10 -3.04
N ARG A 209 -26.79 0.42 -2.84
CA ARG A 209 -26.44 -0.85 -3.50
C ARG A 209 -25.79 -1.81 -2.49
N ARG A 210 -26.61 -2.26 -1.54
CA ARG A 210 -26.19 -3.17 -0.46
C ARG A 210 -25.64 -4.47 -1.02
N PHE A 211 -24.56 -4.97 -0.43
CA PHE A 211 -23.97 -6.26 -0.76
C PHE A 211 -24.60 -7.33 0.15
N VAL A 212 -25.59 -8.06 -0.37
CA VAL A 212 -26.27 -9.14 0.35
C VAL A 212 -26.27 -10.38 -0.54
N VAL A 213 -25.64 -11.44 -0.05
CA VAL A 213 -25.54 -12.75 -0.70
C VAL A 213 -25.98 -13.81 0.30
N GLY A 214 -26.93 -14.65 -0.09
CA GLY A 214 -27.28 -15.87 0.63
C GLY A 214 -26.65 -17.10 -0.04
N VAL A 215 -26.36 -18.12 0.77
CA VAL A 215 -25.90 -19.45 0.31
C VAL A 215 -26.89 -20.47 0.86
N THR A 216 -27.41 -21.34 0.01
CA THR A 216 -28.38 -22.38 0.42
C THR A 216 -28.29 -23.60 -0.49
N THR A 217 -29.07 -24.64 -0.19
CA THR A 217 -29.28 -25.83 -1.02
C THR A 217 -30.78 -26.00 -1.28
N LYS A 218 -31.19 -26.76 -2.31
CA LYS A 218 -32.62 -27.02 -2.57
C LYS A 218 -33.25 -27.77 -1.38
N LYS A 219 -32.50 -28.67 -0.74
CA LYS A 219 -32.94 -29.39 0.45
C LYS A 219 -33.22 -28.45 1.64
N LEU A 220 -32.34 -27.47 1.88
CA LEU A 220 -32.55 -26.47 2.94
C LEU A 220 -33.76 -25.58 2.64
N LEU A 221 -33.99 -25.19 1.38
CA LEU A 221 -35.18 -24.43 1.00
C LEU A 221 -36.46 -25.24 1.21
N ARG A 222 -36.50 -26.51 0.79
CA ARG A 222 -37.66 -27.40 1.02
C ARG A 222 -37.91 -27.68 2.50
N GLN A 223 -36.87 -27.66 3.34
CA GLN A 223 -37.02 -27.75 4.80
C GLN A 223 -37.58 -26.45 5.38
N ALA A 224 -37.14 -25.29 4.89
CA ALA A 224 -37.61 -23.98 5.33
C ALA A 224 -39.06 -23.67 4.88
N ASP A 225 -39.55 -24.34 3.84
CA ASP A 225 -40.93 -24.26 3.37
C ASP A 225 -41.90 -25.17 4.15
N ARG A 226 -41.36 -25.95 5.10
CA ARG A 226 -42.18 -26.69 6.08
C ARG A 226 -42.68 -25.74 7.16
N ASP A 227 -43.73 -26.17 7.85
CA ASP A 227 -44.28 -25.47 9.01
C ASP A 227 -43.15 -25.11 10.00
N PRO A 228 -42.93 -23.83 10.34
CA PRO A 228 -41.87 -23.41 11.27
C PRO A 228 -41.94 -24.13 12.63
N ASP A 229 -43.12 -24.58 13.05
CA ASP A 229 -43.32 -25.33 14.30
C ASP A 229 -42.73 -26.76 14.24
N SER A 230 -42.42 -27.27 13.05
CA SER A 230 -41.78 -28.57 12.84
C SER A 230 -40.24 -28.52 12.91
N LEU A 231 -39.66 -27.33 13.06
CA LEU A 231 -38.21 -27.11 13.06
C LEU A 231 -37.74 -26.63 14.45
N PHE A 232 -37.08 -27.51 15.20
CA PHE A 232 -36.29 -27.12 16.37
C PHE A 232 -35.02 -26.38 15.91
N CYS A 233 -35.16 -25.10 15.60
CA CYS A 233 -34.04 -24.19 15.38
C CYS A 233 -34.36 -22.87 16.09
N THR A 234 -33.62 -22.55 17.16
CA THR A 234 -33.63 -21.22 17.79
C THR A 234 -33.24 -20.16 16.75
N TRP A 235 -34.22 -19.46 16.18
CA TRP A 235 -34.02 -18.38 15.21
C TRP A 235 -34.65 -17.08 15.70
N MET A 236 -33.85 -16.02 15.74
CA MET A 236 -34.27 -14.67 16.10
C MET A 236 -35.29 -14.11 15.11
N PRO A 237 -36.30 -13.36 15.58
CA PRO A 237 -37.41 -12.90 14.76
C PRO A 237 -36.96 -11.69 13.94
N HIS A 238 -37.03 -11.82 12.61
CA HIS A 238 -37.30 -10.77 11.60
C HIS A 238 -36.57 -11.12 10.29
N ASN A 239 -37.10 -12.08 9.52
CA ASN A 239 -36.75 -12.12 8.11
C ASN A 239 -37.89 -12.69 7.24
N THR A 240 -38.79 -11.80 6.82
CA THR A 240 -39.86 -12.02 5.83
C THR A 240 -39.34 -12.37 4.42
N SER A 241 -38.01 -12.33 4.21
CA SER A 241 -37.35 -12.57 2.92
C SER A 241 -37.29 -14.04 2.52
N SER A 242 -37.24 -14.96 3.49
CA SER A 242 -37.10 -16.40 3.20
C SER A 242 -38.35 -17.00 2.55
N ARG A 243 -39.55 -16.56 2.97
CA ARG A 243 -40.82 -17.05 2.42
C ARG A 243 -41.05 -16.62 0.96
N ARG A 244 -40.62 -15.41 0.55
CA ARG A 244 -40.78 -14.97 -0.85
C ARG A 244 -39.89 -15.74 -1.83
N LEU A 245 -38.76 -16.26 -1.37
CA LEU A 245 -37.83 -17.03 -2.20
C LEU A 245 -38.33 -18.45 -2.47
N ALA A 246 -38.99 -19.09 -1.49
CA ALA A 246 -39.57 -20.42 -1.70
C ALA A 246 -40.68 -20.40 -2.76
N THR A 247 -41.53 -19.38 -2.77
CA THR A 247 -42.62 -19.23 -3.76
C THR A 247 -42.16 -18.83 -5.17
N GLN A 248 -40.92 -18.35 -5.34
CA GLN A 248 -40.36 -17.96 -6.64
C GLN A 248 -39.39 -18.98 -7.24
N LEU A 249 -38.93 -19.97 -6.46
CA LEU A 249 -37.90 -20.93 -6.86
C LEU A 249 -38.40 -22.39 -6.91
N LEU A 250 -39.63 -22.66 -6.44
CA LEU A 250 -40.41 -23.87 -6.70
C LEU A 250 -41.30 -23.66 -7.93
#